data_AF-A0A3L7VSY2-F1
#
_entry.id   AF-A0A3L7VSY2-F1
#
_cell.length_a   1.000
_cell.length_b   1.000
_cell.length_c   1.000
_cell.angle_alpha   90.00
_cell.angle_beta   90.00
_cell.angle_gamma   90.00
#
_symmetry.space_group_name_H-M   'P 1'
#
loop_
_entity.id
_entity.type
_entity.pdbx_description
1 polymer ?
#
loop_
_entity_poly.entity_id
_entity_poly.type
_entity_poly.pdbx_seq_one_letter_code
_entity_poly.pdbx_strand_id
1 'polypeptide(L)'
;MSPFFLLCILQRIVLCVFALASPTAMMQDGKLISEIGKLFGDALRELSEDKPEPAQPAAVMRAIEFPQQKVAPGEADRKKHADRTQALAAVIQSWVTQTCQLDEAQREQLQTAVNDSLKVEAERYAKKNDPNRGNVAFGPTTPLLFVHSDNGKTTTVNGQEIDSIGAIYSNELLKVIQNDILTDTQKELLMTAMKERLEFQNAAFREYVVALCDEELFLAEVQRQKMLEQFSTGSKKITSPFYSFIAQQYYLPNKSLSEVLVASKAFYLDSRQKGRLKDLLAGDGNQNYIMFQSSEGADQWEETVKQSVPKQRTIYLNAVAVRIGYLERSLKLTPEQVAYLTIASKGATLNALDDWKVATHQTIDQMKQHMAQQQGNFGFSAQNISVDGLDKNEIWTSAIREVHGEKPSEERIAAIRRAKSNAVTALLDQEMWLMPSQRAAVLKITEAAMPANSVKSDYDQYVRELILLVYPLHKTPETTVTEVLSESQQAVWKQLKGFFQFNQGNANYVQIPLGDQGGAFPVQLGE
;
A
#
# COMPACT_ATOMS: atom_id res chain seq x y z
N MET A 1 40.98 18.60 -24.76
CA MET A 1 39.96 17.56 -24.49
C MET A 1 40.51 16.63 -23.43
N SER A 2 39.80 16.48 -22.30
CA SER A 2 40.25 15.64 -21.19
C SER A 2 40.09 14.14 -21.53
N PRO A 3 41.02 13.25 -21.13
CA PRO A 3 40.86 11.80 -21.29
C PRO A 3 39.61 11.24 -20.57
N PHE A 4 39.11 11.95 -19.55
CA PHE A 4 37.84 11.67 -18.88
C PHE A 4 36.63 11.88 -19.80
N PHE A 5 36.75 12.84 -20.73
CA PHE A 5 35.71 13.15 -21.72
C PHE A 5 35.62 12.08 -22.82
N LEU A 6 36.77 11.50 -23.20
CA LEU A 6 36.82 10.36 -24.14
C LEU A 6 36.23 9.08 -23.52
N LEU A 7 36.43 8.87 -22.23
CA LEU A 7 35.92 7.71 -21.47
C LEU A 7 34.38 7.70 -21.39
N CYS A 8 33.77 8.87 -21.15
CA CYS A 8 32.31 9.03 -21.13
C CYS A 8 31.67 8.85 -22.51
N ILE A 9 32.38 9.20 -23.58
CA ILE A 9 31.93 9.01 -24.97
C ILE A 9 32.00 7.52 -25.35
N LEU A 10 33.08 6.81 -24.97
CA LEU A 10 33.21 5.37 -25.23
C LEU A 10 32.14 4.53 -24.49
N GLN A 11 31.80 4.87 -23.24
CA GLN A 11 30.72 4.19 -22.51
C GLN A 11 29.35 4.32 -23.20
N ARG A 12 29.06 5.48 -23.78
CA ARG A 12 27.79 5.71 -24.52
C ARG A 12 27.76 4.99 -25.86
N ILE A 13 28.89 4.95 -26.59
CA ILE A 13 29.01 4.20 -27.84
C ILE A 13 28.84 2.69 -27.59
N VAL A 14 29.44 2.16 -26.53
CA VAL A 14 29.33 0.73 -26.17
C VAL A 14 27.89 0.36 -25.76
N LEU A 15 27.20 1.20 -24.99
CA LEU A 15 25.78 0.99 -24.64
C LEU A 15 24.85 0.99 -25.87
N CYS A 16 25.14 1.81 -26.89
CA CYS A 16 24.38 1.82 -28.13
C CYS A 16 24.71 0.65 -29.06
N VAL A 17 25.95 0.13 -29.04
CA VAL A 17 26.33 -1.08 -29.80
C VAL A 17 25.72 -2.34 -29.19
N PHE A 18 25.54 -2.40 -27.86
CA PHE A 18 24.81 -3.50 -27.21
C PHE A 18 23.30 -3.51 -27.53
N ALA A 19 22.69 -2.35 -27.75
CA ALA A 19 21.31 -2.26 -28.25
C ALA A 19 21.15 -2.76 -29.71
N LEU A 20 22.24 -2.81 -30.48
CA LEU A 20 22.28 -3.28 -31.87
C LEU A 20 22.57 -4.80 -32.00
N ALA A 21 22.89 -5.50 -30.90
CA ALA A 21 23.29 -6.91 -30.91
C ALA A 21 22.21 -7.88 -30.40
N SER A 22 20.93 -7.58 -30.64
CA SER A 22 19.82 -8.54 -30.53
C SER A 22 19.13 -8.70 -31.90
N PRO A 23 18.40 -9.82 -32.15
CA PRO A 23 18.36 -10.50 -33.44
C PRO A 23 17.84 -9.64 -34.59
N THR A 24 18.28 -10.02 -35.79
CA THR A 24 18.08 -9.50 -37.15
C THR A 24 16.69 -8.94 -37.54
N ALA A 25 15.67 -9.07 -36.69
CA ALA A 25 14.36 -8.43 -36.83
C ALA A 25 14.36 -6.93 -36.50
N MET A 26 15.28 -6.41 -35.67
CA MET A 26 15.32 -4.98 -35.30
C MET A 26 15.95 -4.06 -36.37
N MET A 27 16.66 -4.61 -37.36
CA MET A 27 17.38 -3.79 -38.37
C MET A 27 16.51 -3.31 -39.55
N GLN A 28 15.21 -3.64 -39.60
CA GLN A 28 14.32 -3.23 -40.70
C GLN A 28 13.47 -1.98 -40.39
N ASP A 29 13.49 -1.47 -39.16
CA ASP A 29 12.68 -0.31 -38.80
C ASP A 29 13.45 1.01 -38.99
N GLY A 30 13.34 1.59 -40.19
CA GLY A 30 13.97 2.87 -40.54
C GLY A 30 13.54 4.03 -39.65
N LYS A 31 12.42 3.90 -38.92
CA LYS A 31 11.93 4.90 -37.98
C LYS A 31 12.75 4.90 -36.68
N LEU A 32 13.11 3.72 -36.19
CA LEU A 32 13.98 3.54 -35.01
C LEU A 32 15.37 4.12 -35.25
N ILE A 33 15.95 3.87 -36.43
CA ILE A 33 17.26 4.43 -36.82
C ILE A 33 17.20 5.96 -36.90
N SER A 34 16.10 6.53 -37.38
CA SER A 34 15.90 7.98 -37.45
C SER A 34 15.72 8.63 -36.08
N GLU A 35 15.03 7.97 -35.14
CA GLU A 35 14.81 8.49 -33.79
C GLU A 35 16.08 8.41 -32.95
N ILE A 36 16.86 7.32 -33.09
CA ILE A 36 18.20 7.23 -32.52
C ILE A 36 19.11 8.33 -33.09
N GLY A 37 19.09 8.55 -34.41
CA GLY A 37 19.84 9.63 -35.06
C GLY A 37 19.47 11.03 -34.54
N LYS A 38 18.19 11.29 -34.27
CA LYS A 38 17.73 12.53 -33.63
C LYS A 38 18.23 12.67 -32.20
N LEU A 39 18.14 11.62 -31.41
CA LEU A 39 18.58 11.60 -30.01
C LEU A 39 20.09 11.85 -29.90
N PHE A 40 20.88 11.29 -30.82
CA PHE A 40 22.30 11.61 -30.96
C PHE A 40 22.53 13.06 -31.37
N GLY A 41 21.75 13.58 -32.32
CA GLY A 41 21.82 14.97 -32.77
C GLY A 41 21.50 15.99 -31.67
N ASP A 42 20.50 15.69 -30.84
CA ASP A 42 20.05 16.55 -29.74
C ASP A 42 21.04 16.51 -28.57
N ALA A 43 21.57 15.33 -28.22
CA ALA A 43 22.62 15.20 -27.20
C ALA A 43 23.94 15.88 -27.62
N LEU A 44 24.27 15.90 -28.92
CA LEU A 44 25.42 16.65 -29.45
C LEU A 44 25.18 18.17 -29.44
N ARG A 45 23.93 18.61 -29.56
CA ARG A 45 23.54 20.03 -29.56
C ARG A 45 23.49 20.58 -28.13
N GLU A 46 23.00 19.80 -27.16
CA GLU A 46 23.09 20.11 -25.73
C GLU A 46 24.52 20.21 -25.20
N LEU A 47 25.48 19.50 -25.81
CA LEU A 47 26.91 19.62 -25.48
C LEU A 47 27.57 20.91 -26.00
N SER A 48 26.86 21.71 -26.82
CA SER A 48 27.39 22.93 -27.44
C SER A 48 26.96 24.23 -26.74
N GLU A 49 26.04 24.18 -25.78
CA GLU A 49 25.54 25.36 -25.06
C GLU A 49 25.74 25.21 -23.54
N ASP A 50 26.32 26.24 -22.91
CA ASP A 50 26.73 26.24 -21.50
C ASP A 50 25.50 26.43 -20.54
N LYS A 51 24.99 25.30 -20.00
CA LYS A 51 24.06 25.11 -18.83
C LYS A 51 22.55 25.42 -19.00
N PRO A 52 21.62 24.79 -18.22
CA PRO A 52 21.80 24.11 -16.91
C PRO A 52 21.21 22.68 -16.73
N GLU A 53 21.65 22.06 -15.62
CA GLU A 53 21.18 20.87 -14.88
C GLU A 53 20.88 19.53 -15.62
N PRO A 54 21.58 18.43 -15.26
CA PRO A 54 21.27 17.12 -15.82
C PRO A 54 19.95 16.58 -15.27
N ALA A 55 19.00 16.31 -16.16
CA ALA A 55 17.79 15.56 -15.83
C ALA A 55 18.16 14.21 -15.18
N GLN A 56 17.45 13.85 -14.11
CA GLN A 56 17.69 12.63 -13.36
C GLN A 56 17.60 11.38 -14.26
N PRO A 57 18.49 10.37 -14.11
CA PRO A 57 18.51 9.16 -14.93
C PRO A 57 17.20 8.34 -14.92
N ALA A 58 16.36 8.52 -13.89
CA ALA A 58 15.09 7.82 -13.73
C ALA A 58 14.03 8.17 -14.79
N ALA A 59 14.15 9.32 -15.46
CA ALA A 59 13.20 9.71 -16.51
C ALA A 59 13.49 9.04 -17.86
N VAL A 60 14.76 8.71 -18.16
CA VAL A 60 15.17 8.28 -19.51
C VAL A 60 14.94 6.77 -19.73
N MET A 61 14.95 5.95 -18.68
CA MET A 61 14.57 4.52 -18.81
C MET A 61 13.06 4.25 -18.90
N ARG A 62 12.20 5.28 -18.77
CA ARG A 62 10.75 5.13 -18.97
C ARG A 62 10.29 5.17 -20.44
N ALA A 63 11.21 5.43 -21.39
CA ALA A 63 10.88 5.65 -22.80
C ALA A 63 11.29 4.50 -23.74
N ILE A 64 11.51 3.29 -23.23
CA ILE A 64 11.39 2.11 -24.10
C ILE A 64 9.91 1.75 -24.10
N GLU A 65 9.15 2.42 -24.97
CA GLU A 65 7.78 2.03 -25.28
C GLU A 65 7.82 0.64 -25.92
N PHE A 66 7.68 -0.40 -25.10
CA PHE A 66 7.15 -1.66 -25.60
C PHE A 66 5.83 -1.32 -26.32
N PRO A 67 5.59 -1.80 -27.54
CA PRO A 67 4.35 -1.50 -28.26
C PRO A 67 3.17 -1.89 -27.36
N GLN A 68 2.52 -0.89 -26.76
CA GLN A 68 1.36 -1.08 -25.90
C GLN A 68 0.23 -1.58 -26.79
N GLN A 69 0.04 -2.90 -26.83
CA GLN A 69 -1.15 -3.47 -27.43
C GLN A 69 -2.36 -2.93 -26.67
N LYS A 70 -3.19 -2.14 -27.34
CA LYS A 70 -4.55 -1.82 -26.87
C LYS A 70 -5.33 -3.13 -26.84
N VAL A 71 -5.45 -3.73 -25.65
CA VAL A 71 -6.21 -4.96 -25.46
C VAL A 71 -7.60 -4.59 -24.95
N ALA A 72 -8.62 -4.87 -25.76
CA ALA A 72 -10.01 -4.82 -25.31
C ALA A 72 -10.28 -5.94 -24.28
N PRO A 73 -11.22 -5.76 -23.33
CA PRO A 73 -11.52 -6.79 -22.34
C PRO A 73 -11.96 -8.10 -22.97
N GLY A 74 -11.36 -9.20 -22.50
CA GLY A 74 -11.76 -10.55 -22.88
C GLY A 74 -13.12 -10.95 -22.30
N GLU A 75 -13.61 -12.12 -22.66
CA GLU A 75 -14.91 -12.61 -22.16
C GLU A 75 -14.92 -12.85 -20.65
N ALA A 76 -13.86 -13.47 -20.11
CA ALA A 76 -13.72 -13.71 -18.67
C ALA A 76 -13.68 -12.40 -17.86
N ASP A 77 -13.01 -11.38 -18.40
CA ASP A 77 -12.95 -10.05 -17.82
C ASP A 77 -14.31 -9.37 -17.78
N ARG A 78 -15.02 -9.38 -18.91
CA ARG A 78 -16.37 -8.81 -19.02
C ARG A 78 -17.32 -9.50 -18.05
N LYS A 79 -17.24 -10.83 -17.93
CA LYS A 79 -18.03 -11.59 -16.97
C LYS A 79 -17.70 -11.20 -15.53
N LYS A 80 -16.41 -11.18 -15.14
CA LYS A 80 -15.98 -10.79 -13.79
C LYS A 80 -16.44 -9.37 -13.44
N HIS A 81 -16.34 -8.44 -14.39
CA HIS A 81 -16.83 -7.08 -14.24
C HIS A 81 -18.35 -7.05 -14.08
N ALA A 82 -19.11 -7.71 -14.96
CA ALA A 82 -20.56 -7.77 -14.90
C ALA A 82 -21.05 -8.37 -13.56
N ASP A 83 -20.46 -9.49 -13.12
CA ASP A 83 -20.80 -10.16 -11.86
C ASP A 83 -20.56 -9.23 -10.65
N ARG A 84 -19.47 -8.45 -10.67
CA ARG A 84 -19.14 -7.47 -9.60
C ARG A 84 -20.08 -6.28 -9.61
N THR A 85 -20.36 -5.71 -10.79
CA THR A 85 -21.28 -4.56 -10.93
C THR A 85 -22.70 -4.96 -10.57
N GLN A 86 -23.16 -6.16 -10.94
CA GLN A 86 -24.47 -6.68 -10.56
C GLN A 86 -24.60 -6.84 -9.05
N ALA A 87 -23.59 -7.41 -8.38
CA ALA A 87 -23.61 -7.57 -6.93
C ALA A 87 -23.61 -6.21 -6.22
N LEU A 88 -22.82 -5.25 -6.70
CA LEU A 88 -22.81 -3.87 -6.21
C LEU A 88 -24.17 -3.18 -6.39
N ALA A 89 -24.81 -3.35 -7.56
CA ALA A 89 -26.13 -2.79 -7.83
C ALA A 89 -27.19 -3.35 -6.86
N ALA A 90 -27.15 -4.66 -6.58
CA ALA A 90 -28.08 -5.33 -5.67
C ALA A 90 -27.95 -4.83 -4.22
N VAL A 91 -26.73 -4.57 -3.73
CA VAL A 91 -26.55 -4.01 -2.39
C VAL A 91 -26.96 -2.54 -2.32
N ILE A 92 -26.69 -1.72 -3.35
CA ILE A 92 -27.17 -0.34 -3.43
C ILE A 92 -28.70 -0.30 -3.44
N GLN A 93 -29.33 -1.14 -4.28
CA GLN A 93 -30.78 -1.25 -4.36
C GLN A 93 -31.38 -1.59 -3.00
N SER A 94 -30.90 -2.65 -2.35
CA SER A 94 -31.34 -3.04 -1.01
C SER A 94 -31.17 -1.91 0.01
N TRP A 95 -30.01 -1.25 -0.01
CA TRP A 95 -29.69 -0.18 0.94
C TRP A 95 -30.60 1.05 0.75
N VAL A 96 -30.82 1.49 -0.49
CA VAL A 96 -31.72 2.62 -0.81
C VAL A 96 -33.15 2.26 -0.45
N THR A 97 -33.62 1.06 -0.79
CA THR A 97 -34.99 0.60 -0.46
C THR A 97 -35.25 0.68 1.04
N GLN A 98 -34.31 0.23 1.87
CA GLN A 98 -34.44 0.26 3.33
C GLN A 98 -34.30 1.68 3.90
N THR A 99 -33.31 2.44 3.42
CA THR A 99 -32.99 3.78 3.93
C THR A 99 -34.07 4.80 3.61
N CYS A 100 -34.56 4.80 2.37
CA CYS A 100 -35.58 5.73 1.88
C CYS A 100 -37.01 5.20 2.05
N GLN A 101 -37.17 3.97 2.57
CA GLN A 101 -38.46 3.31 2.77
C GLN A 101 -39.31 3.33 1.50
N LEU A 102 -38.72 2.89 0.38
CA LEU A 102 -39.38 2.95 -0.92
C LEU A 102 -40.66 2.11 -0.92
N ASP A 103 -41.72 2.68 -1.51
CA ASP A 103 -42.96 1.96 -1.80
C ASP A 103 -42.79 1.01 -3.01
N GLU A 104 -43.83 0.24 -3.32
CA GLU A 104 -43.75 -0.77 -4.37
C GLU A 104 -43.53 -0.17 -5.77
N ALA A 105 -44.17 0.96 -6.08
CA ALA A 105 -44.00 1.62 -7.38
C ALA A 105 -42.57 2.16 -7.54
N GLN A 106 -42.02 2.75 -6.48
CA GLN A 106 -40.63 3.21 -6.45
C GLN A 106 -39.63 2.05 -6.54
N ARG A 107 -39.94 0.89 -5.95
CA ARG A 107 -39.09 -0.32 -6.07
C ARG A 107 -39.06 -0.86 -7.50
N GLU A 108 -40.20 -0.86 -8.20
CA GLU A 108 -40.26 -1.25 -9.62
C GLU A 108 -39.47 -0.27 -10.51
N GLN A 109 -39.58 1.04 -10.26
CA GLN A 109 -38.77 2.06 -10.94
C GLN A 109 -37.28 1.86 -10.68
N LEU A 110 -36.91 1.60 -9.43
CA LEU A 110 -35.52 1.34 -9.04
C LEU A 110 -34.97 0.08 -9.72
N GLN A 111 -35.75 -1.01 -9.77
CA GLN A 111 -35.35 -2.22 -10.47
C GLN A 111 -35.11 -1.97 -11.96
N THR A 112 -35.98 -1.16 -12.59
CA THR A 112 -35.82 -0.77 -14.00
C THR A 112 -34.54 0.04 -14.21
N ALA A 113 -34.33 1.07 -13.39
CA ALA A 113 -33.13 1.90 -13.45
C ALA A 113 -31.83 1.10 -13.25
N VAL A 114 -31.84 0.14 -12.31
CA VAL A 114 -30.72 -0.78 -12.09
C VAL A 114 -30.44 -1.63 -13.33
N ASN A 115 -31.48 -2.25 -13.91
CA ASN A 115 -31.34 -3.09 -15.09
C ASN A 115 -30.78 -2.33 -16.30
N ASP A 116 -31.23 -1.09 -16.50
CA ASP A 116 -30.74 -0.27 -17.61
C ASP A 116 -29.33 0.25 -17.36
N SER A 117 -29.02 0.67 -16.13
CA SER A 117 -27.67 1.07 -15.73
C SER A 117 -26.65 -0.07 -15.90
N LEU A 118 -27.02 -1.31 -15.56
CA LEU A 118 -26.17 -2.49 -15.76
C LEU A 118 -25.85 -2.75 -17.24
N LYS A 119 -26.83 -2.57 -18.14
CA LYS A 119 -26.60 -2.70 -19.59
C LYS A 119 -25.63 -1.63 -20.10
N VAL A 120 -25.85 -0.37 -19.70
CA VAL A 120 -24.99 0.76 -20.09
C VAL A 120 -23.56 0.53 -19.62
N GLU A 121 -23.38 0.09 -18.37
CA GLU A 121 -22.04 -0.17 -17.82
C GLU A 121 -21.36 -1.36 -18.51
N ALA A 122 -22.09 -2.45 -18.79
CA ALA A 122 -21.54 -3.59 -19.53
C ALA A 122 -21.04 -3.19 -20.94
N GLU A 123 -21.80 -2.34 -21.65
CA GLU A 123 -21.38 -1.79 -22.94
C GLU A 123 -20.19 -0.85 -22.82
N ARG A 124 -20.18 0.01 -21.80
CA ARG A 124 -19.08 0.94 -21.53
C ARG A 124 -17.79 0.18 -21.27
N TYR A 125 -17.84 -0.82 -20.40
CA TYR A 125 -16.68 -1.66 -20.10
C TYR A 125 -16.19 -2.40 -21.33
N ALA A 126 -17.09 -2.97 -22.13
CA ALA A 126 -16.73 -3.68 -23.37
C ALA A 126 -16.03 -2.79 -24.41
N LYS A 127 -16.33 -1.48 -24.43
CA LYS A 127 -15.71 -0.48 -25.33
C LYS A 127 -14.40 0.10 -24.79
N LYS A 128 -14.07 -0.13 -23.52
CA LYS A 128 -12.90 0.47 -22.88
C LYS A 128 -11.62 -0.21 -23.37
N ASN A 129 -10.82 0.54 -24.13
CA ASN A 129 -9.48 0.10 -24.53
C ASN A 129 -8.49 0.46 -23.42
N ASP A 130 -7.89 -0.55 -22.82
CA ASP A 130 -6.81 -0.36 -21.86
C ASP A 130 -5.48 -0.81 -22.51
N PRO A 131 -4.62 0.12 -22.94
CA PRO A 131 -3.32 -0.21 -23.52
C PRO A 131 -2.36 -0.89 -22.53
N ASN A 132 -2.70 -0.89 -21.24
CA ASN A 132 -1.84 -1.32 -20.17
C ASN A 132 -2.45 -2.42 -19.30
N ARG A 133 -3.52 -3.07 -19.76
CA ARG A 133 -4.25 -4.09 -18.98
C ARG A 133 -3.33 -5.16 -18.36
N GLY A 134 -2.32 -5.64 -19.09
CA GLY A 134 -1.35 -6.63 -18.60
C GLY A 134 -0.25 -6.06 -17.69
N ASN A 135 -0.07 -4.74 -17.66
CA ASN A 135 0.97 -4.05 -16.88
C ASN A 135 0.51 -3.69 -15.46
N VAL A 136 -0.77 -3.92 -15.14
CA VAL A 136 -1.31 -3.67 -13.80
C VAL A 136 -1.29 -4.93 -12.95
N ALA A 137 -0.69 -4.85 -11.76
CA ALA A 137 -0.60 -5.98 -10.84
C ALA A 137 -1.97 -6.42 -10.28
N PHE A 138 -2.90 -5.48 -10.09
CA PHE A 138 -4.29 -5.74 -9.71
C PHE A 138 -5.27 -5.00 -10.62
N GLY A 139 -6.16 -5.74 -11.28
CA GLY A 139 -7.15 -5.14 -12.18
C GLY A 139 -8.21 -4.29 -11.45
N PRO A 140 -8.98 -3.47 -12.18
CA PRO A 140 -10.00 -2.57 -11.62
C PRO A 140 -11.19 -3.28 -10.97
N THR A 141 -11.30 -4.61 -11.11
CA THR A 141 -12.34 -5.43 -10.45
C THR A 141 -11.85 -6.10 -9.17
N THR A 142 -10.57 -5.93 -8.81
CA THR A 142 -9.96 -6.44 -7.58
C THR A 142 -10.65 -5.81 -6.36
N PRO A 143 -10.77 -6.53 -5.22
CA PRO A 143 -11.23 -5.95 -3.97
C PRO A 143 -10.51 -4.66 -3.65
N LEU A 144 -11.22 -3.74 -3.00
CA LEU A 144 -10.76 -2.41 -2.63
C LEU A 144 -10.61 -1.47 -3.84
N LEU A 145 -10.01 -1.87 -4.96
CA LEU A 145 -9.84 -1.01 -6.14
C LEU A 145 -11.14 -0.81 -6.94
N PHE A 146 -12.09 -1.74 -6.82
CA PHE A 146 -13.35 -1.68 -7.56
C PHE A 146 -14.25 -0.52 -7.15
N VAL A 147 -14.35 -0.23 -5.84
CA VAL A 147 -15.23 0.82 -5.28
C VAL A 147 -14.47 1.98 -4.63
N HIS A 148 -13.13 1.92 -4.60
CA HIS A 148 -12.34 2.99 -4.00
C HIS A 148 -12.41 4.28 -4.83
N SER A 149 -12.89 5.37 -4.24
CA SER A 149 -12.86 6.70 -4.88
C SER A 149 -11.87 7.60 -4.17
N ASP A 150 -10.91 8.17 -4.89
CA ASP A 150 -10.06 9.25 -4.36
C ASP A 150 -10.68 10.63 -4.65
N ASN A 151 -11.89 10.85 -4.15
CA ASN A 151 -12.65 12.10 -4.29
C ASN A 151 -12.77 12.63 -5.73
N GLY A 152 -12.89 11.71 -6.71
CA GLY A 152 -13.02 12.06 -8.12
C GLY A 152 -11.70 12.29 -8.86
N LYS A 153 -10.55 11.98 -8.25
CA LYS A 153 -9.28 11.82 -8.97
C LYS A 153 -9.11 10.38 -9.44
N THR A 154 -8.53 10.21 -10.63
CA THR A 154 -8.13 8.90 -11.12
C THR A 154 -7.10 8.29 -10.17
N THR A 155 -7.35 7.06 -9.71
CA THR A 155 -6.44 6.33 -8.84
C THR A 155 -5.25 5.88 -9.67
N THR A 156 -4.02 6.02 -9.18
CA THR A 156 -2.83 5.52 -9.89
C THR A 156 -2.20 4.32 -9.20
N VAL A 157 -1.90 3.27 -9.97
CA VAL A 157 -1.09 2.11 -9.55
C VAL A 157 -0.02 1.91 -10.61
N ASN A 158 1.25 1.76 -10.22
CA ASN A 158 2.40 1.74 -11.13
C ASN A 158 2.52 2.98 -12.00
N GLY A 159 1.99 4.13 -11.55
CA GLY A 159 1.92 5.36 -12.35
C GLY A 159 0.88 5.29 -13.48
N GLN A 160 0.06 4.24 -13.53
CA GLN A 160 -1.03 4.08 -14.49
C GLN A 160 -2.36 4.41 -13.84
N GLU A 161 -3.16 5.19 -14.57
CA GLU A 161 -4.51 5.57 -14.17
C GLU A 161 -5.45 4.36 -14.21
N ILE A 162 -6.08 4.08 -13.08
CA ILE A 162 -7.12 3.08 -12.88
C ILE A 162 -8.40 3.83 -12.53
N ASP A 163 -9.43 3.63 -13.35
CA ASP A 163 -10.77 4.07 -13.01
C ASP A 163 -11.37 3.08 -12.02
N SER A 164 -11.81 3.59 -10.87
CA SER A 164 -12.63 2.83 -9.94
C SER A 164 -14.05 2.69 -10.48
N ILE A 165 -14.26 1.58 -11.20
CA ILE A 165 -15.45 1.39 -12.01
C ILE A 165 -16.71 1.33 -11.13
N GLY A 166 -16.66 0.59 -10.03
CA GLY A 166 -17.74 0.49 -9.06
C GLY A 166 -18.04 1.82 -8.37
N ALA A 167 -17.05 2.67 -8.11
CA ALA A 167 -17.28 4.01 -7.56
C ALA A 167 -18.02 4.92 -8.56
N ILE A 168 -17.58 4.92 -9.83
CA ILE A 168 -18.24 5.68 -10.91
C ILE A 168 -19.67 5.19 -11.09
N TYR A 169 -19.86 3.88 -11.23
CA TYR A 169 -21.16 3.24 -11.36
C TYR A 169 -22.10 3.60 -10.19
N SER A 170 -21.63 3.47 -8.94
CA SER A 170 -22.43 3.79 -7.75
C SER A 170 -22.89 5.24 -7.76
N ASN A 171 -22.01 6.17 -8.12
CA ASN A 171 -22.35 7.60 -8.17
C ASN A 171 -23.35 7.91 -9.27
N GLU A 172 -23.24 7.28 -10.44
CA GLU A 172 -24.20 7.46 -11.54
C GLU A 172 -25.57 6.88 -11.18
N LEU A 173 -25.61 5.67 -10.63
CA LEU A 173 -26.85 5.04 -10.20
C LEU A 173 -27.53 5.87 -9.10
N LEU A 174 -26.78 6.34 -8.10
CA LEU A 174 -27.34 7.19 -7.05
C LEU A 174 -27.88 8.52 -7.57
N LYS A 175 -27.27 9.12 -8.60
CA LYS A 175 -27.81 10.33 -9.25
C LYS A 175 -29.15 10.07 -9.91
N VAL A 176 -29.28 8.95 -10.64
CA VAL A 176 -30.56 8.54 -11.26
C VAL A 176 -31.62 8.34 -10.18
N ILE A 177 -31.29 7.61 -9.11
CA ILE A 177 -32.20 7.39 -7.97
C ILE A 177 -32.66 8.73 -7.37
N GLN A 178 -31.72 9.63 -7.08
CA GLN A 178 -31.98 10.93 -6.48
C GLN A 178 -32.86 11.82 -7.35
N ASN A 179 -32.67 11.80 -8.67
CA ASN A 179 -33.36 12.73 -9.56
C ASN A 179 -34.73 12.21 -10.01
N ASP A 180 -34.83 10.90 -10.26
CA ASP A 180 -35.94 10.34 -11.02
C ASP A 180 -36.91 9.50 -10.18
N ILE A 181 -36.49 9.04 -8.99
CA ILE A 181 -37.27 8.07 -8.17
C ILE A 181 -37.67 8.67 -6.83
N LEU A 182 -36.76 9.37 -6.14
CA LEU A 182 -36.99 9.82 -4.77
C LEU A 182 -37.81 11.11 -4.70
N THR A 183 -38.71 11.16 -3.71
CA THR A 183 -39.32 12.42 -3.25
C THR A 183 -38.32 13.30 -2.51
N ASP A 184 -38.59 14.59 -2.34
CA ASP A 184 -37.67 15.51 -1.67
C ASP A 184 -37.34 15.08 -0.23
N THR A 185 -38.32 14.58 0.53
CA THR A 185 -38.10 14.02 1.87
C THR A 185 -37.18 12.79 1.83
N GLN A 186 -37.36 11.90 0.86
CA GLN A 186 -36.49 10.72 0.71
C GLN A 186 -35.08 11.09 0.25
N LYS A 187 -34.92 12.16 -0.55
CA LYS A 187 -33.60 12.70 -0.92
C LYS A 187 -32.86 13.20 0.33
N GLU A 188 -33.53 13.90 1.25
CA GLU A 188 -32.93 14.33 2.51
C GLU A 188 -32.50 13.14 3.40
N LEU A 189 -33.32 12.09 3.48
CA LEU A 189 -32.96 10.86 4.18
C LEU A 189 -31.73 10.20 3.56
N LEU A 190 -31.71 10.07 2.23
CA LEU A 190 -30.58 9.49 1.49
C LEU A 190 -29.30 10.29 1.71
N MET A 191 -29.36 11.62 1.58
CA MET A 191 -28.20 12.51 1.76
C MET A 191 -27.66 12.45 3.19
N THR A 192 -28.56 12.36 4.18
CA THR A 192 -28.19 12.20 5.59
C THR A 192 -27.48 10.86 5.82
N ALA A 193 -28.04 9.77 5.29
CA ALA A 193 -27.46 8.43 5.40
C ALA A 193 -26.12 8.31 4.66
N MET A 194 -25.98 8.93 3.48
CA MET A 194 -24.71 8.99 2.74
C MET A 194 -23.65 9.78 3.50
N LYS A 195 -24.02 10.91 4.11
CA LYS A 195 -23.11 11.72 4.93
C LYS A 195 -22.65 10.94 6.17
N GLU A 196 -23.56 10.27 6.86
CA GLU A 196 -23.25 9.43 8.02
C GLU A 196 -22.32 8.29 7.64
N ARG A 197 -22.61 7.58 6.54
CA ARG A 197 -21.76 6.51 6.02
C ARG A 197 -20.36 7.00 5.67
N LEU A 198 -20.25 8.13 4.98
CA LEU A 198 -18.97 8.72 4.62
C LEU A 198 -18.17 9.17 5.86
N GLU A 199 -18.84 9.72 6.87
CA GLU A 199 -18.18 10.09 8.13
C GLU A 199 -17.67 8.87 8.89
N PHE A 200 -18.46 7.80 8.97
CA PHE A 200 -18.03 6.52 9.53
C PHE A 200 -16.76 5.99 8.85
N GLN A 201 -16.77 5.91 7.51
CA GLN A 201 -15.63 5.43 6.73
C GLN A 201 -14.38 6.29 6.97
N ASN A 202 -14.52 7.61 6.85
CA ASN A 202 -13.40 8.53 7.03
C ASN A 202 -12.87 8.51 8.47
N ALA A 203 -13.72 8.37 9.48
CA ALA A 203 -13.30 8.22 10.87
C ALA A 203 -12.50 6.93 11.09
N ALA A 204 -12.98 5.80 10.56
CA ALA A 204 -12.27 4.53 10.62
C ALA A 204 -10.90 4.58 9.93
N PHE A 205 -10.81 5.22 8.76
CA PHE A 205 -9.52 5.39 8.07
C PHE A 205 -8.57 6.33 8.82
N ARG A 206 -9.08 7.42 9.42
CA ARG A 206 -8.26 8.29 10.29
C ARG A 206 -7.68 7.52 11.47
N GLU A 207 -8.50 6.73 12.16
CA GLU A 207 -8.05 5.88 13.28
C GLU A 207 -6.99 4.88 12.85
N TYR A 208 -7.18 4.24 11.71
CA TYR A 208 -6.21 3.30 11.17
C TYR A 208 -4.89 3.99 10.81
N VAL A 209 -4.91 5.15 10.16
CA VAL A 209 -3.69 5.91 9.86
C VAL A 209 -2.97 6.36 11.15
N VAL A 210 -3.70 6.72 12.20
CA VAL A 210 -3.10 6.98 13.53
C VAL A 210 -2.49 5.71 14.11
N ALA A 211 -3.11 4.54 13.92
CA ALA A 211 -2.54 3.27 14.35
C ALA A 211 -1.26 2.91 13.58
N LEU A 212 -1.15 3.23 12.28
CA LEU A 212 0.10 3.08 11.51
C LEU A 212 1.22 3.94 12.12
N CYS A 213 0.92 5.18 12.49
CA CYS A 213 1.86 6.04 13.21
C CYS A 213 2.18 5.50 14.60
N ASP A 214 1.20 4.97 15.32
CA ASP A 214 1.39 4.38 16.64
C ASP A 214 2.32 3.18 16.59
N GLU A 215 2.14 2.27 15.64
CA GLU A 215 3.01 1.09 15.42
C GLU A 215 4.50 1.45 15.42
N GLU A 216 4.85 2.59 14.81
CA GLU A 216 6.23 3.08 14.70
C GLU A 216 6.67 4.00 15.85
N LEU A 217 5.79 4.87 16.34
CA LEU A 217 6.13 5.96 17.28
C LEU A 217 5.76 5.67 18.73
N PHE A 218 5.06 4.56 19.00
CA PHE A 218 4.59 4.16 20.32
C PHE A 218 3.88 5.32 21.05
N LEU A 219 2.78 5.77 20.45
CA LEU A 219 2.03 6.93 20.90
C LEU A 219 1.33 6.63 22.24
N ALA A 220 1.35 7.61 23.14
CA ALA A 220 0.46 7.62 24.29
C ALA A 220 -0.98 7.94 23.85
N GLU A 221 -1.97 7.62 24.69
CA GLU A 221 -3.39 7.87 24.37
C GLU A 221 -3.68 9.33 24.04
N VAL A 222 -3.18 10.26 24.84
CA VAL A 222 -3.32 11.70 24.60
C VAL A 222 -2.70 12.12 23.26
N GLN A 223 -1.61 11.46 22.83
CA GLN A 223 -0.96 11.75 21.55
C GLN A 223 -1.79 11.20 20.38
N ARG A 224 -2.38 10.00 20.51
CA ARG A 224 -3.33 9.45 19.53
C ARG A 224 -4.51 10.40 19.32
N GLN A 225 -5.12 10.88 20.40
CA GLN A 225 -6.27 11.79 20.32
C GLN A 225 -5.92 13.12 19.64
N LYS A 226 -4.76 13.71 19.97
CA LYS A 226 -4.29 14.93 19.30
C LYS A 226 -4.02 14.71 17.81
N MET A 227 -3.47 13.55 17.43
CA MET A 227 -3.26 13.22 16.02
C MET A 227 -4.58 13.04 15.27
N LEU A 228 -5.58 12.37 15.89
CA LEU A 228 -6.93 12.23 15.34
C LEU A 228 -7.60 13.58 15.11
N GLU A 229 -7.53 14.49 16.08
CA GLU A 229 -8.09 15.85 15.98
C GLU A 229 -7.46 16.62 14.81
N GLN A 230 -6.14 16.51 14.65
CA GLN A 230 -5.44 17.15 13.54
C GLN A 230 -5.80 16.56 12.17
N PHE A 231 -5.93 15.24 12.06
CA PHE A 231 -6.36 14.61 10.80
C PHE A 231 -7.83 14.89 10.47
N SER A 232 -8.64 15.23 11.47
CA SER A 232 -10.05 15.60 11.27
C SER A 232 -10.21 17.06 10.83
N THR A 233 -9.36 17.96 11.33
CA THR A 233 -9.46 19.43 11.09
C THR A 233 -8.45 19.97 10.06
N GLY A 234 -7.46 19.18 9.66
CA GLY A 234 -6.40 19.55 8.74
C GLY A 234 -6.85 19.75 7.28
N SER A 235 -6.00 20.42 6.49
CA SER A 235 -6.25 20.70 5.07
C SER A 235 -6.19 19.45 4.19
N LYS A 236 -5.41 18.44 4.57
CA LYS A 236 -5.38 17.13 3.91
C LYS A 236 -6.24 16.15 4.69
N LYS A 237 -7.43 15.89 4.16
CA LYS A 237 -8.35 14.91 4.73
C LYS A 237 -7.88 13.50 4.40
N ILE A 238 -7.93 12.62 5.39
CA ILE A 238 -7.75 11.18 5.20
C ILE A 238 -9.11 10.61 4.76
N THR A 239 -9.18 10.15 3.52
CA THR A 239 -10.39 9.57 2.92
C THR A 239 -10.17 8.13 2.43
N SER A 240 -9.01 7.56 2.71
CA SER A 240 -8.67 6.17 2.37
C SER A 240 -7.71 5.58 3.39
N PRO A 241 -7.62 4.24 3.48
CA PRO A 241 -6.65 3.58 4.37
C PRO A 241 -5.26 3.46 3.73
N PHE A 242 -5.10 3.73 2.43
CA PHE A 242 -3.87 3.47 1.66
C PHE A 242 -2.77 4.48 1.98
N TYR A 243 -2.09 4.28 3.10
CA TYR A 243 -0.98 5.11 3.55
C TYR A 243 0.19 4.25 4.03
N SER A 244 1.40 4.69 3.73
CA SER A 244 2.63 4.05 4.21
C SER A 244 3.74 5.08 4.41
N PHE A 245 4.64 4.84 5.36
CA PHE A 245 5.88 5.62 5.46
C PHE A 245 6.77 5.41 4.23
N ILE A 246 6.69 4.23 3.63
CA ILE A 246 7.45 3.82 2.44
C ILE A 246 6.44 3.58 1.33
N ALA A 247 5.73 4.65 0.94
CA ALA A 247 4.69 4.55 -0.05
C ALA A 247 5.27 4.15 -1.41
N GLN A 248 4.85 2.98 -1.87
CA GLN A 248 5.07 2.52 -3.22
C GLN A 248 3.72 2.16 -3.81
N GLN A 249 3.43 2.71 -4.98
CA GLN A 249 2.15 2.48 -5.68
C GLN A 249 2.19 1.21 -6.52
N TYR A 250 2.99 0.20 -6.14
CA TYR A 250 3.24 -0.96 -7.00
C TYR A 250 2.00 -1.87 -7.17
N TYR A 251 1.24 -1.99 -6.10
CA TYR A 251 0.11 -2.91 -6.00
C TYR A 251 -1.18 -2.17 -5.62
N LEU A 252 -1.12 -1.38 -4.54
CA LEU A 252 -2.21 -0.52 -4.09
C LEU A 252 -1.79 0.96 -4.21
N PRO A 253 -2.75 1.90 -4.30
CA PRO A 253 -2.49 3.33 -4.46
C PRO A 253 -2.06 3.99 -3.13
N ASN A 254 -1.01 3.44 -2.51
CA ASN A 254 -0.48 3.92 -1.25
C ASN A 254 0.07 5.34 -1.38
N LYS A 255 -0.39 6.23 -0.50
CA LYS A 255 0.10 7.61 -0.34
C LYS A 255 1.15 7.67 0.76
N SER A 256 2.09 8.62 0.65
CA SER A 256 3.09 8.77 1.70
C SER A 256 2.46 9.35 2.95
N LEU A 257 2.71 8.74 4.12
CA LEU A 257 2.34 9.32 5.41
C LEU A 257 3.01 10.68 5.65
N SER A 258 4.13 10.96 4.98
CA SER A 258 4.79 12.27 5.02
C SER A 258 3.84 13.39 4.56
N GLU A 259 2.99 13.11 3.57
CA GLU A 259 2.08 14.10 3.01
C GLU A 259 1.11 14.65 4.04
N VAL A 260 0.64 13.82 4.97
CA VAL A 260 -0.32 14.19 6.02
C VAL A 260 0.38 14.61 7.31
N LEU A 261 1.54 14.04 7.63
CA LEU A 261 2.28 14.34 8.84
C LEU A 261 3.03 15.68 8.78
N VAL A 262 3.59 16.07 7.62
CA VAL A 262 4.26 17.38 7.45
C VAL A 262 3.28 18.53 7.69
N ALA A 263 2.03 18.38 7.26
CA ALA A 263 0.97 19.37 7.49
C ALA A 263 0.60 19.50 8.98
N SER A 264 0.80 18.45 9.77
CA SER A 264 0.34 18.32 11.16
C SER A 264 1.23 19.06 12.18
N LYS A 265 2.48 19.43 11.81
CA LYS A 265 3.54 20.00 12.67
C LYS A 265 3.90 19.21 13.94
N ALA A 266 3.17 18.13 14.25
CA ALA A 266 3.46 17.09 15.25
C ALA A 266 3.97 17.58 16.63
N PHE A 267 3.46 18.71 17.13
CA PHE A 267 3.97 19.35 18.36
C PHE A 267 3.83 18.48 19.62
N TYR A 268 2.86 17.59 19.65
CA TYR A 268 2.57 16.68 20.76
C TYR A 268 3.53 15.47 20.86
N LEU A 269 4.40 15.28 19.87
CA LEU A 269 5.44 14.26 19.93
C LEU A 269 6.61 14.72 20.82
N ASP A 270 7.14 13.80 21.60
CA ASP A 270 8.34 14.04 22.40
C ASP A 270 9.62 14.03 21.52
N SER A 271 10.77 14.34 22.10
CA SER A 271 12.04 14.41 21.37
C SER A 271 12.47 13.07 20.76
N ARG A 272 12.17 11.94 21.42
CA ARG A 272 12.50 10.59 20.95
C ARG A 272 11.63 10.24 19.74
N GLN A 273 10.33 10.53 19.82
CA GLN A 273 9.37 10.34 18.73
C GLN A 273 9.65 11.25 17.54
N LYS A 274 10.07 12.50 17.77
CA LYS A 274 10.52 13.40 16.69
C LYS A 274 11.77 12.89 16.00
N GLY A 275 12.72 12.30 16.74
CA GLY A 275 13.89 11.63 16.19
C GLY A 275 13.50 10.48 15.27
N ARG A 276 12.66 9.56 15.76
CA ARG A 276 12.15 8.42 14.96
C ARG A 276 11.33 8.88 13.75
N LEU A 277 10.47 9.87 13.92
CA LEU A 277 9.67 10.42 12.82
C LEU A 277 10.57 11.02 11.74
N LYS A 278 11.66 11.71 12.11
CA LYS A 278 12.63 12.22 11.13
C LYS A 278 13.23 11.09 10.29
N ASP A 279 13.57 9.94 10.91
CA ASP A 279 14.09 8.79 10.16
C ASP A 279 13.05 8.22 9.19
N LEU A 280 11.79 8.12 9.63
CA LEU A 280 10.68 7.62 8.81
C LEU A 280 10.32 8.56 7.65
N LEU A 281 10.49 9.88 7.84
CA LEU A 281 10.17 10.90 6.84
C LEU A 281 11.35 11.26 5.93
N ALA A 282 12.57 10.87 6.28
CA ALA A 282 13.76 11.20 5.49
C ALA A 282 13.80 10.48 4.12
N GLY A 283 13.00 9.43 3.93
CA GLY A 283 13.04 8.56 2.77
C GLY A 283 12.11 8.95 1.62
N ASP A 284 12.65 8.98 0.40
CA ASP A 284 11.93 8.48 -0.77
C ASP A 284 11.92 6.93 -0.72
N GLY A 285 11.00 6.28 -1.45
CA GLY A 285 10.80 4.82 -1.37
C GLY A 285 12.02 3.93 -1.68
N ASN A 286 13.15 4.51 -2.14
CA ASN A 286 14.40 3.82 -2.43
C ASN A 286 15.43 3.91 -1.28
N GLN A 287 15.23 4.78 -0.29
CA GLN A 287 16.18 4.98 0.82
C GLN A 287 16.19 3.89 1.89
N ASN A 288 15.30 2.89 1.79
CA ASN A 288 15.38 1.66 2.59
C ASN A 288 16.50 0.73 2.15
N TYR A 289 17.18 1.08 1.07
CA TYR A 289 18.24 0.29 0.52
C TYR A 289 19.52 1.12 0.45
N ILE A 290 20.64 0.45 0.68
CA ILE A 290 21.95 0.93 0.28
C ILE A 290 22.14 0.46 -1.15
N MET A 291 22.26 1.41 -2.07
CA MET A 291 22.47 1.14 -3.48
C MET A 291 23.97 1.00 -3.77
N PHE A 292 24.31 0.03 -4.61
CA PHE A 292 25.67 -0.24 -5.06
C PHE A 292 25.68 -0.33 -6.58
N GLN A 293 26.80 0.05 -7.20
CA GLN A 293 27.01 -0.05 -8.64
C GLN A 293 28.29 -0.82 -8.94
N SER A 294 28.27 -1.72 -9.93
CA SER A 294 29.46 -2.46 -10.35
C SER A 294 30.61 -1.60 -10.88
N SER A 295 30.32 -0.37 -11.28
CA SER A 295 31.34 0.62 -11.64
C SER A 295 32.18 1.12 -10.45
N GLU A 296 31.69 0.98 -9.22
CA GLU A 296 32.36 1.44 -7.99
C GLU A 296 33.47 0.46 -7.55
N GLY A 297 33.31 -0.83 -7.87
CA GLY A 297 34.23 -1.89 -7.45
C GLY A 297 34.01 -2.34 -6.01
N ALA A 298 34.57 -3.52 -5.69
CA ALA A 298 34.36 -4.19 -4.40
C ALA A 298 34.79 -3.35 -3.19
N ASP A 299 35.96 -2.71 -3.24
CA ASP A 299 36.48 -1.91 -2.12
C ASP A 299 35.57 -0.72 -1.79
N GLN A 300 34.99 -0.10 -2.82
CA GLN A 300 34.07 1.01 -2.63
C GLN A 300 32.73 0.54 -2.04
N TRP A 301 32.27 -0.66 -2.37
CA TRP A 301 31.09 -1.25 -1.72
C TRP A 301 31.32 -1.45 -0.22
N GLU A 302 32.48 -2.01 0.16
CA GLU A 302 32.86 -2.20 1.56
C GLU A 302 32.94 -0.85 2.30
N GLU A 303 33.49 0.19 1.64
CA GLU A 303 33.54 1.54 2.19
C GLU A 303 32.15 2.16 2.36
N THR A 304 31.25 1.98 1.39
CA THR A 304 29.85 2.41 1.49
C THR A 304 29.13 1.73 2.66
N VAL A 305 29.39 0.44 2.92
CA VAL A 305 28.87 -0.27 4.10
C VAL A 305 29.38 0.40 5.38
N LYS A 306 30.70 0.63 5.49
CA LYS A 306 31.31 1.29 6.67
C LYS A 306 30.72 2.68 6.92
N GLN A 307 30.57 3.49 5.88
CA GLN A 307 29.98 4.83 5.96
C GLN A 307 28.49 4.81 6.33
N SER A 308 27.80 3.71 6.06
CA SER A 308 26.39 3.55 6.40
C SER A 308 26.16 3.11 7.85
N VAL A 309 27.14 2.47 8.51
CA VAL A 309 27.02 1.97 9.89
C VAL A 309 26.49 3.03 10.88
N PRO A 310 27.00 4.29 10.92
CA PRO A 310 26.50 5.30 11.86
C PRO A 310 25.03 5.65 11.64
N LYS A 311 24.58 5.67 10.37
CA LYS A 311 23.17 5.92 10.02
C LYS A 311 22.30 4.75 10.48
N GLN A 312 22.67 3.51 10.15
CA GLN A 312 21.93 2.32 10.60
C GLN A 312 21.84 2.24 12.13
N ARG A 313 22.94 2.56 12.83
CA ARG A 313 22.98 2.61 14.30
C ARG A 313 21.96 3.61 14.83
N THR A 314 21.90 4.80 14.24
CA THR A 314 20.99 5.87 14.66
C THR A 314 19.53 5.47 14.46
N ILE A 315 19.20 4.88 13.30
CA ILE A 315 17.84 4.39 12.99
C ILE A 315 17.37 3.40 14.06
N TYR A 316 18.20 2.41 14.39
CA TYR A 316 17.85 1.39 15.38
C TYR A 316 17.72 2.00 16.79
N LEU A 317 18.66 2.86 17.21
CA LEU A 317 18.60 3.52 18.51
C LEU A 317 17.35 4.41 18.66
N ASN A 318 16.96 5.14 17.62
CA ASN A 318 15.73 5.94 17.64
C ASN A 318 14.48 5.07 17.76
N ALA A 319 14.45 3.91 17.08
CA ALA A 319 13.36 2.94 17.20
C ALA A 319 13.27 2.30 18.61
N VAL A 320 14.41 2.08 19.28
CA VAL A 320 14.41 1.61 20.68
C VAL A 320 14.02 2.76 21.64
N ALA A 321 14.46 3.99 21.38
CA ALA A 321 14.20 5.14 22.26
C ALA A 321 12.71 5.44 22.41
N VAL A 322 11.92 5.33 21.33
CA VAL A 322 10.46 5.51 21.40
C VAL A 322 9.80 4.41 22.23
N ARG A 323 10.29 3.16 22.15
CA ARG A 323 9.83 2.04 22.97
C ARG A 323 10.14 2.26 24.45
N ILE A 324 11.37 2.67 24.77
CA ILE A 324 11.76 3.04 26.14
C ILE A 324 10.85 4.14 26.68
N GLY A 325 10.59 5.20 25.90
CA GLY A 325 9.71 6.28 26.34
C GLY A 325 8.27 5.85 26.56
N TYR A 326 7.77 4.94 25.74
CA TYR A 326 6.46 4.35 25.97
C TYR A 326 6.43 3.52 27.26
N LEU A 327 7.39 2.61 27.46
CA LEU A 327 7.50 1.77 28.64
C LEU A 327 7.68 2.58 29.93
N GLU A 328 8.53 3.60 29.90
CA GLU A 328 8.74 4.57 30.98
C GLU A 328 7.40 5.13 31.47
N ARG A 329 6.53 5.55 30.54
CA ARG A 329 5.22 6.13 30.85
C ARG A 329 4.18 5.08 31.27
N SER A 330 4.06 4.00 30.50
CA SER A 330 3.00 3.01 30.70
C SER A 330 3.23 2.16 31.94
N LEU A 331 4.48 1.87 32.25
CA LEU A 331 4.89 1.01 33.37
C LEU A 331 5.40 1.81 34.58
N LYS A 332 5.47 3.14 34.46
CA LYS A 332 6.01 4.06 35.48
C LYS A 332 7.40 3.63 35.94
N LEU A 333 8.28 3.36 34.98
CA LEU A 333 9.64 2.90 35.26
C LEU A 333 10.43 3.95 36.05
N THR A 334 11.29 3.50 36.94
CA THR A 334 12.22 4.39 37.65
C THR A 334 13.33 4.88 36.72
N PRO A 335 14.02 5.99 37.05
CA PRO A 335 15.17 6.46 36.28
C PRO A 335 16.25 5.38 36.09
N GLU A 336 16.48 4.54 37.10
CA GLU A 336 17.45 3.44 37.06
C GLU A 336 17.02 2.36 36.06
N GLN A 337 15.73 2.00 36.03
CA GLN A 337 15.19 1.06 35.05
C GLN A 337 15.26 1.61 33.62
N VAL A 338 14.97 2.90 33.43
CA VAL A 338 15.12 3.58 32.13
C VAL A 338 16.58 3.60 31.70
N ALA A 339 17.52 3.85 32.62
CA ALA A 339 18.95 3.81 32.36
C ALA A 339 19.41 2.40 31.98
N TYR A 340 18.91 1.36 32.67
CA TYR A 340 19.17 -0.03 32.36
C TYR A 340 18.71 -0.40 30.94
N LEU A 341 17.45 -0.08 30.58
CA LEU A 341 16.94 -0.29 29.21
C LEU A 341 17.74 0.49 28.16
N THR A 342 18.23 1.68 28.51
CA THR A 342 19.08 2.50 27.62
C THR A 342 20.47 1.90 27.42
N ILE A 343 21.00 1.15 28.39
CA ILE A 343 22.27 0.42 28.22
C ILE A 343 22.01 -0.84 27.39
N ALA A 344 20.97 -1.61 27.72
CA ALA A 344 20.58 -2.80 26.97
C ALA A 344 20.30 -2.50 25.50
N SER A 345 19.65 -1.36 25.20
CA SER A 345 19.40 -0.94 23.82
C SER A 345 20.68 -0.76 23.01
N LYS A 346 21.76 -0.27 23.61
CA LYS A 346 23.06 -0.14 22.93
C LYS A 346 23.64 -1.52 22.60
N GLY A 347 23.52 -2.49 23.50
CA GLY A 347 23.92 -3.87 23.26
C GLY A 347 23.10 -4.51 22.13
N ALA A 348 21.78 -4.39 22.20
CA ALA A 348 20.86 -4.87 21.16
C ALA A 348 21.15 -4.23 19.80
N THR A 349 21.43 -2.92 19.75
CA THR A 349 21.82 -2.24 18.52
C THR A 349 23.12 -2.79 17.94
N LEU A 350 24.14 -3.04 18.76
CA LEU A 350 25.41 -3.59 18.26
C LEU A 350 25.22 -4.98 17.66
N ASN A 351 24.48 -5.85 18.35
CA ASN A 351 24.15 -7.18 17.85
C ASN A 351 23.38 -7.11 16.52
N ALA A 352 22.32 -6.30 16.44
CA ALA A 352 21.55 -6.14 15.20
C ALA A 352 22.37 -5.51 14.05
N LEU A 353 23.32 -4.62 14.36
CA LEU A 353 24.24 -4.07 13.36
C LEU A 353 25.20 -5.11 12.82
N ASP A 354 25.68 -6.02 13.66
CA ASP A 354 26.59 -7.07 13.21
C ASP A 354 25.85 -8.09 12.33
N ASP A 355 24.63 -8.47 12.69
CA ASP A 355 23.77 -9.30 11.84
C ASP A 355 23.50 -8.63 10.48
N TRP A 356 23.17 -7.34 10.50
CA TRP A 356 22.95 -6.54 9.30
C TRP A 356 24.20 -6.46 8.40
N LYS A 357 25.39 -6.26 8.98
CA LYS A 357 26.66 -6.26 8.23
C LYS A 357 26.92 -7.63 7.61
N VAL A 358 26.71 -8.72 8.36
CA VAL A 358 26.90 -10.08 7.85
C VAL A 358 25.98 -10.33 6.64
N ALA A 359 24.69 -10.00 6.76
CA ALA A 359 23.75 -10.13 5.64
C ALA A 359 24.15 -9.25 4.44
N THR A 360 24.63 -8.03 4.70
CA THR A 360 25.06 -7.11 3.63
C THR A 360 26.33 -7.61 2.93
N HIS A 361 27.32 -8.10 3.67
CA HIS A 361 28.53 -8.69 3.08
C HIS A 361 28.24 -9.97 2.30
N GLN A 362 27.29 -10.80 2.76
CA GLN A 362 26.83 -11.96 1.99
C GLN A 362 26.25 -11.55 0.63
N THR A 363 25.41 -10.51 0.59
CA THR A 363 24.90 -9.93 -0.67
C THR A 363 26.04 -9.42 -1.54
N ILE A 364 27.00 -8.69 -0.96
CA ILE A 364 28.17 -8.19 -1.68
C ILE A 364 28.99 -9.34 -2.26
N ASP A 365 29.25 -10.40 -1.50
CA ASP A 365 30.05 -11.54 -1.96
C ASP A 365 29.36 -12.32 -3.07
N GLN A 366 28.03 -12.47 -3.01
CA GLN A 366 27.24 -13.00 -4.12
C GLN A 366 27.38 -12.13 -5.38
N MET A 367 27.34 -10.80 -5.23
CA MET A 367 27.48 -9.88 -6.35
C MET A 367 28.91 -9.80 -6.90
N LYS A 368 29.95 -9.98 -6.06
CA LYS A 368 31.34 -10.15 -6.51
C LYS A 368 31.47 -11.38 -7.41
N GLN A 369 30.82 -12.50 -7.05
CA GLN A 369 30.80 -13.70 -7.89
C GLN A 369 30.05 -13.45 -9.21
N HIS A 370 28.93 -12.74 -9.16
CA HIS A 370 28.17 -12.36 -10.36
C HIS A 370 28.97 -11.45 -11.30
N MET A 371 29.71 -10.48 -10.76
CA MET A 371 30.61 -9.59 -11.49
C MET A 371 31.75 -10.36 -12.18
N ALA A 372 32.22 -11.46 -11.60
CA ALA A 372 33.23 -12.31 -12.22
C ALA A 372 32.69 -13.14 -13.40
N GLN A 373 31.37 -13.34 -13.48
CA GLN A 373 30.71 -14.19 -14.49
C GLN A 373 30.04 -13.40 -15.61
N GLN A 374 29.55 -12.18 -15.35
CA GLN A 374 28.89 -11.33 -16.34
C GLN A 374 29.76 -10.11 -16.70
N GLN A 375 29.88 -9.83 -18.00
CA GLN A 375 30.45 -8.57 -18.48
C GLN A 375 29.36 -7.50 -18.57
N GLY A 376 29.47 -6.42 -17.80
CA GLY A 376 28.56 -5.28 -17.88
C GLY A 376 28.45 -4.47 -16.59
N ASN A 377 27.88 -3.27 -16.69
CA ASN A 377 27.52 -2.47 -15.53
C ASN A 377 26.15 -2.89 -14.99
N PHE A 378 26.05 -3.16 -13.69
CA PHE A 378 24.80 -3.47 -13.01
C PHE A 378 24.72 -2.78 -11.65
N GLY A 379 23.49 -2.49 -11.21
CA GLY A 379 23.21 -1.99 -9.88
C GLY A 379 22.58 -3.09 -9.02
N PHE A 380 22.90 -3.10 -7.73
CA PHE A 380 22.22 -3.94 -6.75
C PHE A 380 22.03 -3.15 -5.46
N SER A 381 21.34 -3.74 -4.50
CA SER A 381 21.09 -3.08 -3.23
C SER A 381 21.08 -4.03 -2.05
N ALA A 382 21.38 -3.49 -0.87
CA ALA A 382 21.20 -4.18 0.40
C ALA A 382 20.14 -3.45 1.23
N GLN A 383 19.31 -4.18 1.96
CA GLN A 383 18.33 -3.57 2.85
C GLN A 383 19.01 -2.85 4.01
N ASN A 384 18.41 -1.75 4.48
CA ASN A 384 18.74 -1.13 5.75
C ASN A 384 18.49 -2.09 6.92
N ILE A 385 19.02 -1.75 8.09
CA ILE A 385 18.77 -2.51 9.31
C ILE A 385 17.26 -2.54 9.59
N SER A 386 16.72 -3.74 9.75
CA SER A 386 15.33 -3.90 10.14
C SER A 386 15.16 -3.64 11.64
N VAL A 387 14.18 -2.80 11.99
CA VAL A 387 13.80 -2.57 13.39
C VAL A 387 12.73 -3.57 13.86
N ASP A 388 12.21 -4.40 12.96
CA ASP A 388 11.18 -5.40 13.27
C ASP A 388 11.71 -6.56 14.11
N GLY A 389 13.01 -6.82 14.05
CA GLY A 389 13.70 -7.85 14.83
C GLY A 389 13.94 -7.45 16.28
N LEU A 390 13.63 -6.20 16.67
CA LEU A 390 13.92 -5.69 18.00
C LEU A 390 13.22 -6.49 19.10
N ASP A 391 11.96 -6.86 18.90
CA ASP A 391 11.19 -7.66 19.85
C ASP A 391 11.62 -9.16 19.85
N LYS A 392 12.52 -9.55 18.95
CA LYS A 392 13.16 -10.87 18.91
C LYS A 392 14.63 -10.82 19.36
N ASN A 393 15.19 -9.64 19.60
CA ASN A 393 16.57 -9.49 20.02
C ASN A 393 16.73 -9.96 21.48
N GLU A 394 17.61 -10.93 21.72
CA GLU A 394 17.75 -11.57 23.05
C GLU A 394 18.20 -10.60 24.15
N ILE A 395 19.09 -9.65 23.82
CA ILE A 395 19.57 -8.64 24.77
C ILE A 395 18.40 -7.74 25.19
N TRP A 396 17.63 -7.27 24.21
CA TRP A 396 16.49 -6.41 24.46
C TRP A 396 15.38 -7.13 25.23
N THR A 397 14.97 -8.31 24.77
CA THR A 397 13.90 -9.10 25.39
C THR A 397 14.24 -9.52 26.82
N SER A 398 15.49 -9.86 27.10
CA SER A 398 15.97 -10.15 28.47
C SER A 398 15.87 -8.91 29.37
N ALA A 399 16.30 -7.75 28.87
CA ALA A 399 16.23 -6.50 29.63
C ALA A 399 14.78 -6.08 29.91
N ILE A 400 13.87 -6.27 28.95
CA ILE A 400 12.43 -6.03 29.17
C ILE A 400 11.88 -6.98 30.23
N ARG A 401 12.22 -8.27 30.18
CA ARG A 401 11.78 -9.26 31.17
C ARG A 401 12.26 -8.90 32.58
N GLU A 402 13.47 -8.38 32.72
CA GLU A 402 14.03 -7.97 34.00
C GLU A 402 13.36 -6.72 34.58
N VAL A 403 12.97 -5.76 33.72
CA VAL A 403 12.33 -4.51 34.15
C VAL A 403 10.83 -4.67 34.39
N HIS A 404 10.16 -5.57 33.67
CA HIS A 404 8.69 -5.62 33.61
C HIS A 404 8.06 -7.01 33.81
N GLY A 405 8.82 -8.11 33.72
CA GLY A 405 8.22 -9.44 33.57
C GLY A 405 7.53 -9.63 32.20
N GLU A 406 6.76 -10.71 32.03
CA GLU A 406 6.38 -11.22 30.70
C GLU A 406 5.25 -10.51 29.93
N LYS A 407 4.52 -9.53 30.50
CA LYS A 407 3.29 -9.03 29.85
C LYS A 407 3.42 -7.65 29.21
N PRO A 408 3.49 -7.50 27.87
CA PRO A 408 3.33 -6.19 27.25
C PRO A 408 1.94 -5.58 27.56
N SER A 409 1.80 -4.27 27.42
CA SER A 409 0.53 -3.55 27.58
C SER A 409 -0.52 -4.07 26.57
N GLU A 410 -1.47 -4.87 27.05
CA GLU A 410 -2.58 -5.41 26.27
C GLU A 410 -3.44 -4.28 25.65
N GLU A 411 -3.50 -3.11 26.29
CA GLU A 411 -4.33 -1.98 25.87
C GLU A 411 -3.90 -1.37 24.52
N ARG A 412 -2.59 -1.14 24.30
CA ARG A 412 -2.12 -0.58 23.02
C ARG A 412 -2.32 -1.57 21.88
N ILE A 413 -2.03 -2.84 22.11
CA ILE A 413 -2.24 -3.92 21.12
C ILE A 413 -3.73 -4.00 20.76
N ALA A 414 -4.61 -3.98 21.77
CA ALA A 414 -6.05 -3.97 21.57
C ALA A 414 -6.52 -2.72 20.79
N ALA A 415 -5.98 -1.53 21.10
CA ALA A 415 -6.30 -0.29 20.38
C ALA A 415 -5.90 -0.36 18.89
N ILE A 416 -4.70 -0.85 18.59
CA ILE A 416 -4.24 -1.05 17.21
C ILE A 416 -5.11 -2.08 16.49
N ARG A 417 -5.43 -3.21 17.13
CA ARG A 417 -6.32 -4.25 16.58
C ARG A 417 -7.71 -3.69 16.28
N ARG A 418 -8.27 -2.89 17.18
CA ARG A 418 -9.57 -2.21 16.97
C ARG A 418 -9.50 -1.27 15.77
N ALA A 419 -8.48 -0.43 15.66
CA ALA A 419 -8.32 0.49 14.54
C ALA A 419 -8.21 -0.25 13.18
N LYS A 420 -7.47 -1.36 13.12
CA LYS A 420 -7.41 -2.25 11.95
C LYS A 420 -8.78 -2.83 11.61
N SER A 421 -9.52 -3.27 12.62
CA SER A 421 -10.85 -3.86 12.44
C SER A 421 -11.88 -2.83 11.98
N ASN A 422 -11.81 -1.61 12.50
CA ASN A 422 -12.61 -0.48 12.06
C ASN A 422 -12.35 -0.17 10.58
N ALA A 423 -11.08 -0.05 10.17
CA ALA A 423 -10.76 0.20 8.77
C ALA A 423 -11.21 -0.92 7.83
N VAL A 424 -11.03 -2.20 8.21
CA VAL A 424 -11.53 -3.31 7.39
C VAL A 424 -13.06 -3.33 7.34
N THR A 425 -13.74 -2.99 8.43
CA THR A 425 -15.20 -2.81 8.43
C THR A 425 -15.63 -1.69 7.50
N ALA A 426 -14.89 -0.58 7.45
CA ALA A 426 -15.15 0.51 6.51
C ALA A 426 -14.88 0.12 5.04
N LEU A 427 -13.84 -0.68 4.76
CA LEU A 427 -13.59 -1.23 3.43
C LEU A 427 -14.71 -2.20 3.00
N LEU A 428 -15.16 -3.05 3.92
CA LEU A 428 -16.31 -3.94 3.72
C LEU A 428 -17.60 -3.13 3.50
N ASP A 429 -17.80 -2.05 4.25
CA ASP A 429 -18.91 -1.13 4.07
C ASP A 429 -18.89 -0.48 2.68
N GLN A 430 -17.72 -0.09 2.14
CA GLN A 430 -17.57 0.45 0.78
C GLN A 430 -18.13 -0.51 -0.28
N GLU A 431 -17.87 -1.81 -0.14
CA GLU A 431 -18.29 -2.86 -1.07
C GLU A 431 -19.75 -3.30 -0.85
N MET A 432 -20.19 -3.42 0.41
CA MET A 432 -21.47 -4.06 0.77
C MET A 432 -22.59 -3.10 1.15
N TRP A 433 -22.31 -1.79 1.25
CA TRP A 433 -23.29 -0.77 1.65
C TRP A 433 -24.02 -1.16 2.95
N LEU A 434 -23.26 -1.28 4.05
CA LEU A 434 -23.81 -1.76 5.31
C LEU A 434 -24.75 -0.72 5.93
N MET A 435 -25.84 -1.21 6.51
CA MET A 435 -26.70 -0.42 7.38
C MET A 435 -25.97 -0.10 8.70
N PRO A 436 -26.28 1.00 9.40
CA PRO A 436 -25.63 1.34 10.67
C PRO A 436 -25.68 0.21 11.72
N SER A 437 -26.81 -0.51 11.81
CA SER A 437 -26.96 -1.67 12.69
C SER A 437 -26.03 -2.83 12.32
N GLN A 438 -25.81 -3.05 11.03
CA GLN A 438 -24.93 -4.11 10.52
C GLN A 438 -23.45 -3.77 10.75
N ARG A 439 -23.04 -2.51 10.63
CA ARG A 439 -21.64 -2.10 10.86
C ARG A 439 -21.13 -2.50 12.23
N ALA A 440 -21.94 -2.34 13.28
CA ALA A 440 -21.56 -2.74 14.63
C ALA A 440 -21.37 -4.25 14.77
N ALA A 441 -22.21 -5.06 14.09
CA ALA A 441 -22.10 -6.51 14.10
C ALA A 441 -20.90 -6.99 13.26
N VAL A 442 -20.69 -6.41 12.07
CA VAL A 442 -19.53 -6.68 11.20
C VAL A 442 -18.22 -6.27 11.87
N LEU A 443 -18.21 -5.19 12.65
CA LEU A 443 -17.03 -4.81 13.44
C LEU A 443 -16.66 -5.88 14.45
N LYS A 444 -17.63 -6.41 15.20
CA LYS A 444 -17.38 -7.50 16.17
C LYS A 444 -16.83 -8.75 15.50
N ILE A 445 -17.39 -9.11 14.34
CA ILE A 445 -16.90 -10.22 13.51
C ILE A 445 -15.45 -9.97 13.08
N THR A 446 -15.18 -8.78 12.58
CA THR A 446 -13.87 -8.39 12.09
C THR A 446 -12.84 -8.38 13.22
N GLU A 447 -13.16 -7.76 14.36
CA GLU A 447 -12.30 -7.76 15.54
C GLU A 447 -11.96 -9.19 15.98
N ALA A 448 -12.96 -10.08 16.05
CA ALA A 448 -12.76 -11.47 16.44
C ALA A 448 -11.86 -12.25 15.48
N ALA A 449 -11.98 -11.99 14.17
CA ALA A 449 -11.19 -12.64 13.13
C ALA A 449 -9.76 -12.10 12.99
N MET A 450 -9.51 -10.86 13.45
CA MET A 450 -8.17 -10.25 13.35
C MET A 450 -7.13 -11.01 14.17
N PRO A 451 -5.89 -11.12 13.69
CA PRO A 451 -4.82 -11.78 14.42
C PRO A 451 -4.46 -10.98 15.67
N ALA A 452 -4.08 -11.69 16.73
CA ALA A 452 -3.65 -11.08 18.00
C ALA A 452 -2.31 -10.34 17.86
N ASN A 453 -1.44 -10.85 16.98
CA ASN A 453 -0.12 -10.28 16.70
C ASN A 453 -0.12 -9.55 15.35
N SER A 454 0.85 -8.65 15.16
CA SER A 454 1.06 -8.00 13.86
C SER A 454 1.32 -9.04 12.77
N VAL A 455 0.52 -8.98 11.70
CA VAL A 455 0.76 -9.77 10.49
C VAL A 455 2.03 -9.25 9.86
N LYS A 456 3.08 -10.06 9.82
CA LYS A 456 4.33 -9.69 9.17
C LYS A 456 4.48 -10.58 7.95
N SER A 457 4.17 -10.00 6.79
CA SER A 457 4.52 -10.52 5.47
C SER A 457 5.58 -9.59 4.88
N ASP A 458 6.49 -10.11 4.07
CA ASP A 458 7.46 -9.30 3.33
C ASP A 458 6.78 -8.26 2.41
N TYR A 459 5.48 -8.46 2.12
CA TYR A 459 4.65 -7.59 1.30
C TYR A 459 3.69 -6.71 2.11
N ASP A 460 3.74 -6.76 3.44
CA ASP A 460 2.83 -6.03 4.33
C ASP A 460 2.87 -4.51 4.10
N GLN A 461 3.99 -3.96 3.61
CA GLN A 461 4.08 -2.53 3.31
C GLN A 461 3.36 -2.11 2.01
N TYR A 462 2.98 -3.07 1.16
CA TYR A 462 2.45 -2.81 -0.19
C TYR A 462 1.00 -3.23 -0.37
N VAL A 463 0.58 -4.30 0.29
CA VAL A 463 -0.75 -4.91 0.15
C VAL A 463 -1.45 -5.15 1.49
N ARG A 464 -1.07 -4.39 2.54
CA ARG A 464 -1.58 -4.51 3.91
C ARG A 464 -3.09 -4.63 3.98
N GLU A 465 -3.81 -3.75 3.30
CA GLU A 465 -5.27 -3.67 3.38
C GLU A 465 -5.92 -4.92 2.78
N LEU A 466 -5.33 -5.49 1.72
CA LEU A 466 -5.78 -6.76 1.16
C LEU A 466 -5.51 -7.90 2.15
N ILE A 467 -4.33 -7.94 2.77
CA ILE A 467 -3.97 -8.93 3.79
C ILE A 467 -4.96 -8.89 4.96
N LEU A 468 -5.26 -7.70 5.49
CA LEU A 468 -6.18 -7.52 6.60
C LEU A 468 -7.62 -7.91 6.21
N LEU A 469 -8.03 -7.65 4.97
CA LEU A 469 -9.35 -8.04 4.46
C LEU A 469 -9.53 -9.58 4.42
N VAL A 470 -8.46 -10.35 4.19
CA VAL A 470 -8.54 -11.82 4.12
C VAL A 470 -9.07 -12.44 5.41
N TYR A 471 -8.67 -11.91 6.57
CA TYR A 471 -8.99 -12.46 7.88
C TYR A 471 -10.49 -12.62 8.12
N PRO A 472 -11.31 -11.55 8.13
CA PRO A 472 -12.75 -11.71 8.33
C PRO A 472 -13.39 -12.55 7.24
N LEU A 473 -13.01 -12.39 5.97
CA LEU A 473 -13.60 -13.14 4.85
C LEU A 473 -13.44 -14.67 4.99
N HIS A 474 -12.38 -15.13 5.65
CA HIS A 474 -12.05 -16.55 5.74
C HIS A 474 -12.23 -17.16 7.13
N LYS A 475 -11.97 -16.41 8.21
CA LYS A 475 -12.07 -16.90 9.59
C LYS A 475 -13.48 -16.77 10.16
N THR A 476 -14.39 -16.02 9.51
CA THR A 476 -15.78 -15.91 9.94
C THR A 476 -16.60 -17.12 9.45
N PRO A 477 -17.31 -17.83 10.35
CA PRO A 477 -18.24 -18.90 9.97
C PRO A 477 -19.37 -18.38 9.09
N GLU A 478 -19.79 -19.18 8.10
CA GLU A 478 -20.88 -18.81 7.18
C GLU A 478 -22.19 -18.51 7.92
N THR A 479 -22.49 -19.24 9.00
CA THR A 479 -23.67 -18.99 9.84
C THR A 479 -23.69 -17.58 10.41
N THR A 480 -22.54 -17.11 10.93
CA THR A 480 -22.39 -15.76 11.47
C THR A 480 -22.55 -14.69 10.38
N VAL A 481 -22.07 -14.96 9.16
CA VAL A 481 -22.28 -14.07 8.01
C VAL A 481 -23.76 -13.99 7.66
N THR A 482 -24.46 -15.12 7.61
CA THR A 482 -25.90 -15.18 7.26
C THR A 482 -26.81 -14.50 8.29
N GLU A 483 -26.42 -14.48 9.56
CA GLU A 483 -27.17 -13.82 10.64
C GLU A 483 -27.10 -12.28 10.56
N VAL A 484 -26.03 -11.74 9.97
CA VAL A 484 -25.73 -10.29 9.99
C VAL A 484 -25.99 -9.61 8.65
N LEU A 485 -25.72 -10.30 7.55
CA LEU A 485 -25.77 -9.73 6.20
C LEU A 485 -27.04 -10.15 5.44
N SER A 486 -27.58 -9.25 4.63
CA SER A 486 -28.66 -9.59 3.68
C SER A 486 -28.14 -10.53 2.58
N GLU A 487 -29.04 -11.19 1.84
CA GLU A 487 -28.66 -12.09 0.74
C GLU A 487 -27.77 -11.40 -0.32
N SER A 488 -28.09 -10.14 -0.67
CA SER A 488 -27.28 -9.35 -1.61
C SER A 488 -25.87 -9.06 -1.07
N GLN A 489 -25.74 -8.78 0.22
CA GLN A 489 -24.45 -8.55 0.88
C GLN A 489 -23.65 -9.85 1.04
N GLN A 490 -24.32 -10.99 1.30
CA GLN A 490 -23.69 -12.30 1.32
C GLN A 490 -23.09 -12.67 -0.06
N ALA A 491 -23.76 -12.30 -1.15
CA ALA A 491 -23.23 -12.49 -2.49
C ALA A 491 -21.93 -11.69 -2.72
N VAL A 492 -21.90 -10.42 -2.29
CA VAL A 492 -20.67 -9.61 -2.33
C VAL A 492 -19.58 -10.21 -1.45
N TRP A 493 -19.90 -10.65 -0.22
CA TRP A 493 -18.95 -11.32 0.67
C TRP A 493 -18.32 -12.55 0.01
N LYS A 494 -19.14 -13.41 -0.62
CA LYS A 494 -18.67 -14.60 -1.33
C LYS A 494 -17.79 -14.25 -2.53
N GLN A 495 -18.14 -13.20 -3.29
CA GLN A 495 -17.32 -12.72 -4.39
C GLN A 495 -15.96 -12.22 -3.89
N LEU A 496 -15.94 -11.36 -2.85
CA LEU A 496 -14.72 -10.85 -2.23
C LEU A 496 -13.83 -11.99 -1.73
N LYS A 497 -14.42 -12.97 -1.05
CA LYS A 497 -13.72 -14.20 -0.61
C LYS A 497 -13.11 -14.96 -1.78
N GLY A 498 -13.83 -15.08 -2.90
CA GLY A 498 -13.40 -15.81 -4.09
C GLY A 498 -12.18 -15.23 -4.83
N PHE A 499 -11.75 -14.00 -4.52
CA PHE A 499 -10.49 -13.46 -5.05
C PHE A 499 -9.25 -14.08 -4.42
N PHE A 500 -9.41 -14.73 -3.28
CA PHE A 500 -8.34 -15.29 -2.48
C PHE A 500 -8.32 -16.81 -2.64
N GLN A 501 -7.18 -17.39 -3.01
CA GLN A 501 -7.07 -18.82 -3.30
C GLN A 501 -6.40 -19.55 -2.14
N PHE A 502 -6.95 -20.66 -1.66
CA PHE A 502 -6.24 -21.49 -0.69
C PHE A 502 -5.15 -22.31 -1.36
N ASN A 503 -4.02 -22.46 -0.68
CA ASN A 503 -3.06 -23.48 -1.06
C ASN A 503 -3.67 -24.86 -0.78
N GLN A 504 -3.83 -25.69 -1.82
CA GLN A 504 -4.47 -27.00 -1.73
C GLN A 504 -3.79 -27.96 -0.73
N GLY A 505 -2.53 -27.70 -0.35
CA GLY A 505 -1.79 -28.48 0.65
C GLY A 505 -1.81 -27.92 2.08
N ASN A 506 -2.28 -26.69 2.31
CA ASN A 506 -2.30 -26.09 3.64
C ASN A 506 -3.39 -25.00 3.76
N ALA A 507 -4.46 -25.31 4.47
CA ALA A 507 -5.60 -24.42 4.70
C ALA A 507 -5.25 -23.14 5.50
N ASN A 508 -4.04 -23.05 6.07
CA ASN A 508 -3.58 -21.85 6.77
C ASN A 508 -2.91 -20.83 5.84
N TYR A 509 -2.79 -21.12 4.55
CA TYR A 509 -2.21 -20.22 3.56
C TYR A 509 -3.22 -19.83 2.49
N VAL A 510 -3.39 -18.52 2.36
CA VAL A 510 -4.19 -17.89 1.32
C VAL A 510 -3.26 -17.16 0.36
N GLN A 511 -3.49 -17.33 -0.94
CA GLN A 511 -2.79 -16.66 -2.01
C GLN A 511 -3.62 -15.48 -2.51
N ILE A 512 -2.98 -14.32 -2.59
CA ILE A 512 -3.51 -13.14 -3.28
C ILE A 512 -2.92 -13.15 -4.69
N PRO A 513 -3.69 -13.53 -5.73
CA PRO A 513 -3.19 -13.60 -7.09
C PRO A 513 -2.88 -12.21 -7.65
N LEU A 514 -1.68 -12.06 -8.19
CA LEU A 514 -1.29 -10.92 -9.02
C LEU A 514 -1.87 -11.16 -10.42
N GLY A 515 -2.70 -10.24 -10.91
CA GLY A 515 -3.59 -10.35 -12.08
C GLY A 515 -3.10 -11.23 -13.24
N ASP A 516 -2.77 -10.63 -14.38
CA ASP A 516 -2.34 -11.39 -15.57
C ASP A 516 -0.82 -11.63 -15.60
N GLN A 517 -0.10 -11.19 -14.55
CA GLN A 517 1.37 -11.16 -14.51
C GLN A 517 2.01 -12.47 -14.04
N GLY A 518 1.21 -13.48 -13.66
CA GLY A 518 1.73 -14.80 -13.25
C GLY A 518 2.49 -14.74 -11.92
N GLY A 519 1.78 -14.48 -10.82
CA GLY A 519 2.34 -14.50 -9.47
C GLY A 519 1.26 -14.46 -8.39
N ALA A 520 1.63 -14.69 -7.15
CA ALA A 520 0.72 -14.54 -6.01
C ALA A 520 1.50 -14.24 -4.72
N PHE A 521 0.86 -13.51 -3.80
CA PHE A 521 1.40 -13.31 -2.46
C PHE A 521 0.85 -14.38 -1.52
N PRO A 522 1.70 -15.20 -0.88
CA PRO A 522 1.25 -16.06 0.20
C PRO A 522 1.00 -15.22 1.45
N VAL A 523 -0.18 -15.40 2.03
CA VAL A 523 -0.58 -14.86 3.32
C VAL A 523 -0.84 -16.04 4.23
N GLN A 524 -0.06 -16.16 5.29
CA GLN A 524 -0.35 -17.09 6.35
C GLN A 524 -1.44 -16.48 7.23
N LEU A 525 -2.60 -17.14 7.31
CA LEU A 525 -3.68 -16.76 8.22
C LEU A 525 -3.46 -17.24 9.65
N GLY A 526 -2.35 -17.94 9.89
CA GLY A 526 -1.87 -18.40 11.20
C GLY A 526 -2.77 -19.45 11.86
N GLU A 527 -2.16 -20.27 12.73
CA GLU A 527 -2.81 -21.24 13.62
C GLU A 527 -3.87 -20.59 14.52
#